data_AF-A0A835S9J2-F1
#
_entry.id   AF-A0A835S9J2-F1
#
_cell.length_a   1.000
_cell.length_b   1.000
_cell.length_c   1.000
_cell.angle_alpha   90.00
_cell.angle_beta   90.00
_cell.angle_gamma   90.00
#
_symmetry.space_group_name_H-M   'P 1'
#
loop_
_entity.id
_entity.type
_entity.pdbx_description
1 polymer ?
#
loop_
_entity_poly.entity_id
_entity_poly.type
_entity_poly.pdbx_seq_one_letter_code
_entity_poly.pdbx_strand_id
1 'polypeptide(L)'
;MIFEARYRVLFNTILAGEAGVEDGLVQADSPFCGTRKFGMCYVDGRADPSGASRMASIGTVLDVVDFAHVQDGRIFITTKGRERFRVRSIVRERPIMIAEVEELDEDDDDSEEVTSLAKEVADLLRATIKLNVKLNNVEASDDQLEPEELAGLRPRDLSYWVASFFGDIKVLQQSLLEEDTTTKRLTREKEILSDTVKHYSAVLALKSLELSSAASKEGGAGKGDAAGDKKD
;
A
#
# COMPACT_ATOMS: atom_id res chain seq x y z
N MET A 1 5.57 2.28 -14.37
CA MET A 1 6.35 2.61 -15.58
C MET A 1 6.65 1.33 -16.33
N ILE A 2 6.34 1.26 -17.62
CA ILE A 2 6.55 0.10 -18.48
C ILE A 2 7.73 0.38 -19.42
N PHE A 3 8.73 -0.50 -19.42
CA PHE A 3 9.93 -0.33 -20.24
C PHE A 3 10.30 -1.57 -21.06
N GLU A 4 9.95 -2.78 -20.62
CA GLU A 4 10.27 -4.00 -21.37
C GLU A 4 9.44 -4.10 -22.67
N ALA A 5 10.12 -4.46 -23.76
CA ALA A 5 9.53 -4.50 -25.10
C ALA A 5 8.27 -5.39 -25.18
N ARG A 6 8.25 -6.53 -24.47
CA ARG A 6 7.08 -7.43 -24.44
C ARG A 6 5.83 -6.73 -23.93
N TYR A 7 5.95 -5.88 -22.90
CA TYR A 7 4.80 -5.18 -22.34
C TYR A 7 4.36 -4.01 -23.22
N ARG A 8 5.23 -3.43 -24.04
CA ARG A 8 4.84 -2.39 -25.01
C ARG A 8 3.77 -2.91 -25.98
N VAL A 9 3.91 -4.14 -26.47
CA VAL A 9 2.91 -4.76 -27.35
C VAL A 9 1.58 -4.97 -26.62
N LEU A 10 1.61 -5.47 -25.37
CA LEU A 10 0.39 -5.59 -24.56
C LEU A 10 -0.29 -4.24 -24.36
N PHE A 11 0.44 -3.23 -23.89
CA PHE A 11 -0.14 -1.93 -23.56
C PHE A 11 -0.64 -1.18 -24.79
N ASN A 12 0.06 -1.21 -25.93
CA ASN A 12 -0.48 -0.66 -27.18
C ASN A 12 -1.75 -1.43 -27.63
N THR A 13 -1.79 -2.75 -27.45
CA THR A 13 -2.98 -3.55 -27.80
C THR A 13 -4.18 -3.24 -26.90
N ILE A 14 -4.03 -3.21 -25.58
CA ILE A 14 -5.17 -2.95 -24.68
C ILE A 14 -5.61 -1.47 -24.73
N LEU A 15 -4.75 -0.55 -25.17
CA LEU A 15 -5.06 0.87 -25.37
C LEU A 15 -5.46 1.20 -26.82
N ALA A 16 -5.62 0.21 -27.70
CA ALA A 16 -5.90 0.45 -29.12
C ALA A 16 -7.08 1.42 -29.33
N GLY A 17 -6.88 2.41 -30.21
CA GLY A 17 -7.83 3.48 -30.47
C GLY A 17 -7.63 4.76 -29.65
N GLU A 18 -6.77 4.73 -28.63
CA GLU A 18 -6.41 5.92 -27.85
C GLU A 18 -5.33 6.77 -28.53
N ALA A 19 -5.36 8.08 -28.29
CA ALA A 19 -4.37 8.99 -28.82
C ALA A 19 -2.95 8.66 -28.29
N GLY A 20 -1.96 8.60 -29.18
CA GLY A 20 -0.57 8.31 -28.82
C GLY A 20 -0.19 6.82 -28.87
N VAL A 21 -1.13 5.93 -29.14
CA VAL A 21 -0.86 4.51 -29.37
C VAL A 21 -0.16 4.29 -30.72
N GLU A 22 0.85 3.42 -30.72
CA GLU A 22 1.60 3.05 -31.91
C GLU A 22 0.87 1.91 -32.65
N ASP A 23 0.08 2.24 -33.67
CA ASP A 23 -0.73 1.28 -34.45
C ASP A 23 0.07 0.07 -34.96
N GLY A 24 1.36 0.25 -35.27
CA GLY A 24 2.24 -0.83 -35.71
C GLY A 24 2.54 -1.91 -34.66
N LEU A 25 2.23 -1.64 -33.37
CA LEU A 25 2.41 -2.57 -32.26
C LEU A 25 1.08 -3.21 -31.79
N VAL A 26 -0.05 -2.81 -32.37
CA VAL A 26 -1.38 -3.26 -31.96
C VAL A 26 -1.69 -4.64 -32.55
N GLN A 27 -2.06 -5.59 -31.70
CA GLN A 27 -2.60 -6.89 -32.12
C GLN A 27 -4.13 -6.80 -32.25
N ALA A 28 -4.60 -6.35 -33.43
CA ALA A 28 -6.02 -6.07 -33.66
C ALA A 28 -6.95 -7.29 -33.52
N ASP A 29 -6.42 -8.50 -33.69
CA ASP A 29 -7.12 -9.78 -33.52
C ASP A 29 -7.14 -10.27 -32.05
N SER A 30 -6.43 -9.58 -31.15
CA SER A 30 -6.42 -9.91 -29.72
C SER A 30 -7.81 -9.71 -29.12
N PRO A 31 -8.31 -10.66 -28.30
CA PRO A 31 -9.57 -10.48 -27.57
C PRO A 31 -9.50 -9.36 -26.52
N PHE A 32 -8.29 -8.87 -26.21
CA PHE A 32 -8.05 -7.79 -25.25
C PHE A 32 -7.88 -6.42 -25.91
N CYS A 33 -7.95 -6.35 -27.25
CA CYS A 33 -7.77 -5.12 -28.01
C CYS A 33 -8.76 -4.04 -27.53
N GLY A 34 -8.24 -2.87 -27.16
CA GLY A 34 -9.03 -1.71 -26.70
C GLY A 34 -9.74 -1.88 -25.33
N THR A 35 -9.48 -2.97 -24.59
CA THR A 35 -10.17 -3.23 -23.32
C THR A 35 -9.72 -2.35 -22.15
N ARG A 36 -8.52 -1.77 -22.24
CA ARG A 36 -7.81 -1.03 -21.17
C ARG A 36 -7.57 -1.84 -19.89
N LYS A 37 -7.81 -3.16 -19.89
CA LYS A 37 -7.70 -4.02 -18.71
C LYS A 37 -6.54 -5.00 -18.80
N PHE A 38 -5.91 -5.30 -17.65
CA PHE A 38 -4.93 -6.38 -17.50
C PHE A 38 -4.89 -6.90 -16.06
N GLY A 39 -4.42 -8.13 -15.84
CA GLY A 39 -4.28 -8.70 -14.49
C GLY A 39 -2.89 -8.45 -13.90
N MET A 40 -2.83 -8.26 -12.57
CA MET A 40 -1.57 -8.19 -11.83
C MET A 40 -1.59 -9.15 -10.64
N CYS A 41 -0.55 -9.99 -10.55
CA CYS A 41 -0.31 -10.86 -9.40
C CYS A 41 1.01 -10.47 -8.73
N TYR A 42 1.06 -10.60 -7.40
CA TYR A 42 2.33 -10.52 -6.68
C TYR A 42 3.24 -11.69 -7.10
N VAL A 43 4.53 -11.41 -7.24
CA VAL A 43 5.54 -12.42 -7.56
C VAL A 43 6.59 -12.36 -6.46
N ASP A 44 6.71 -13.45 -5.70
CA ASP A 44 7.82 -13.61 -4.78
C ASP A 44 9.09 -13.81 -5.59
N GLY A 45 10.09 -12.96 -5.34
CA GLY A 45 11.40 -13.01 -5.99
C GLY A 45 12.21 -14.26 -5.63
N ARG A 46 11.70 -15.10 -4.74
CA ARG A 46 12.23 -16.44 -4.49
C ARG A 46 11.75 -17.38 -5.58
N ALA A 47 12.71 -17.93 -6.33
CA ALA A 47 12.45 -19.03 -7.23
C ALA A 47 12.02 -20.27 -6.45
N ASP A 48 11.03 -20.99 -6.97
CA ASP A 48 10.75 -22.34 -6.50
C ASP A 48 11.90 -23.30 -6.91
N PRO A 49 11.90 -24.57 -6.45
CA PRO A 49 12.94 -25.53 -6.81
C PRO A 49 13.08 -25.80 -8.32
N SER A 50 12.09 -25.43 -9.13
CA SER A 50 12.10 -25.54 -10.59
C SER A 50 12.70 -24.31 -11.29
N GLY A 51 13.04 -23.26 -10.52
CA GLY A 51 13.57 -22.00 -11.06
C GLY A 51 12.48 -21.02 -11.49
N ALA A 52 11.20 -21.34 -11.29
CA ALA A 52 10.09 -20.45 -11.61
C ALA A 52 9.83 -19.47 -10.45
N SER A 53 9.58 -18.19 -10.77
CA SER A 53 9.19 -17.21 -9.75
C SER A 53 7.82 -17.58 -9.18
N ARG A 54 7.69 -17.56 -7.85
CA ARG A 54 6.44 -17.97 -7.21
C ARG A 54 5.41 -16.85 -7.30
N MET A 55 4.60 -16.90 -8.35
CA MET A 55 3.46 -16.01 -8.54
C MET A 55 2.33 -16.38 -7.57
N ALA A 56 1.72 -15.38 -6.95
CA ALA A 56 0.56 -15.57 -6.09
C ALA A 56 -0.65 -16.03 -6.90
N SER A 57 -1.50 -16.84 -6.27
CA SER A 57 -2.69 -17.41 -6.91
C SER A 57 -3.85 -16.42 -7.00
N ILE A 58 -3.84 -15.34 -6.20
CA ILE A 58 -4.84 -14.27 -6.22
C ILE A 58 -4.18 -12.98 -6.69
N GLY A 59 -4.81 -12.32 -7.65
CA GLY A 59 -4.39 -11.04 -8.21
C GLY A 59 -5.55 -10.06 -8.29
N THR A 60 -5.30 -8.93 -8.95
CA THR A 60 -6.29 -7.86 -9.15
C THR A 60 -6.37 -7.48 -10.63
N VAL A 61 -7.58 -7.39 -11.16
CA VAL A 61 -7.82 -6.77 -12.47
C VAL A 61 -7.56 -5.29 -12.35
N LEU A 62 -6.69 -4.77 -13.21
CA LEU A 62 -6.36 -3.36 -13.29
C LEU A 62 -6.96 -2.76 -14.55
N ASP A 63 -7.53 -1.58 -14.40
CA ASP A 63 -8.03 -0.75 -15.50
C ASP A 63 -7.13 0.46 -15.68
N VAL A 64 -6.67 0.71 -16.91
CA VAL A 64 -5.81 1.85 -17.23
C VAL A 64 -6.69 3.10 -17.35
N VAL A 65 -6.62 3.98 -16.34
CA VAL A 65 -7.41 5.21 -16.30
C VAL A 65 -6.72 6.37 -17.02
N ASP A 66 -5.39 6.36 -17.08
CA ASP A 66 -4.60 7.35 -17.80
C ASP A 66 -3.26 6.76 -18.26
N PHE A 67 -2.67 7.32 -19.32
CA PHE A 67 -1.34 6.92 -19.77
C PHE A 67 -0.61 8.05 -20.49
N ALA A 68 0.71 8.03 -20.42
CA ALA A 68 1.58 8.97 -21.11
C ALA A 68 2.79 8.25 -21.72
N HIS A 69 3.06 8.52 -22.99
CA HIS A 69 4.31 8.14 -23.63
C HIS A 69 5.39 9.15 -23.24
N VAL A 70 6.58 8.63 -22.92
CA VAL A 70 7.76 9.46 -22.66
C VAL A 70 8.87 9.13 -23.65
N GLN A 71 9.87 10.02 -23.70
CA GLN A 71 11.08 9.84 -24.51
C GLN A 71 11.66 8.43 -24.24
N ASP A 72 12.03 7.72 -25.30
CA ASP A 72 12.50 6.31 -25.34
C ASP A 72 11.42 5.20 -25.41
N GLY A 73 10.16 5.55 -25.67
CA GLY A 73 9.08 4.58 -25.90
C GLY A 73 8.64 3.85 -24.62
N ARG A 74 8.90 4.45 -23.45
CA ARG A 74 8.33 3.97 -22.18
C ARG A 74 6.93 4.53 -22.02
N ILE A 75 6.11 3.80 -21.29
CA ILE A 75 4.72 4.18 -21.02
C ILE A 75 4.56 4.34 -19.51
N PHE A 76 4.13 5.52 -19.09
CA PHE A 76 3.56 5.73 -17.77
C PHE A 76 2.08 5.39 -17.84
N ILE A 77 1.60 4.62 -16.87
CA ILE A 77 0.20 4.25 -16.75
C ILE A 77 -0.24 4.58 -15.33
N THR A 78 -1.46 5.08 -15.24
CA THR A 78 -2.22 5.20 -14.00
C THR A 78 -3.31 4.15 -14.06
N THR A 79 -3.41 3.32 -13.03
CA THR A 79 -4.38 2.21 -13.01
C THR A 79 -5.28 2.29 -11.80
N LYS A 80 -6.52 1.84 -11.97
CA LYS A 80 -7.46 1.60 -10.88
C LYS A 80 -7.63 0.09 -10.68
N GLY A 81 -7.49 -0.36 -9.44
CA GLY A 81 -7.85 -1.72 -9.05
C GLY A 81 -9.35 -1.93 -9.20
N ARG A 82 -9.73 -3.04 -9.82
CA ARG A 82 -11.11 -3.49 -9.98
C ARG A 82 -11.32 -4.75 -9.15
N GLU A 83 -11.71 -5.85 -9.78
CA GLU A 83 -12.04 -7.10 -9.12
C GLU A 83 -10.78 -7.89 -8.72
N ARG A 84 -10.86 -8.63 -7.62
CA ARG A 84 -9.90 -9.69 -7.35
C ARG A 84 -10.19 -10.89 -8.25
N PHE A 85 -9.15 -11.63 -8.58
CA PHE A 85 -9.30 -12.88 -9.33
C PHE A 85 -8.40 -13.97 -8.76
N ARG A 86 -8.77 -15.23 -8.98
CA ARG A 86 -7.93 -16.40 -8.75
C ARG A 86 -7.44 -16.97 -10.08
N VAL A 87 -6.14 -17.20 -10.19
CA VAL A 87 -5.51 -17.88 -11.32
C VAL A 87 -5.94 -19.36 -11.32
N ARG A 88 -6.55 -19.82 -12.41
CA ARG A 88 -6.95 -21.21 -12.61
C ARG A 88 -5.89 -22.01 -13.35
N SER A 89 -5.39 -21.46 -14.46
CA SER A 89 -4.40 -22.13 -15.29
C SER A 89 -3.56 -21.08 -16.05
N ILE A 90 -2.30 -21.41 -16.36
CA ILE A 90 -1.47 -20.60 -17.27
C ILE A 90 -1.62 -21.18 -18.67
N VAL A 91 -2.19 -20.39 -19.58
CA VAL A 91 -2.42 -20.77 -20.99
C VAL A 91 -1.18 -20.50 -21.84
N ARG A 92 -0.43 -19.46 -21.48
CA ARG A 92 0.79 -19.05 -22.18
C ARG A 92 1.74 -18.37 -21.19
N GLU A 93 3.02 -18.73 -21.20
CA GLU A 93 4.03 -18.08 -20.35
C GLU A 93 4.77 -16.94 -21.05
N ARG A 94 5.00 -17.05 -22.37
CA ARG A 94 5.83 -16.12 -23.17
C ARG A 94 5.14 -15.72 -24.47
N PRO A 95 5.42 -14.53 -25.03
CA PRO A 95 6.27 -13.46 -24.47
C PRO A 95 5.63 -12.74 -23.28
N ILE A 96 4.31 -12.88 -23.14
CA ILE A 96 3.48 -12.31 -22.07
C ILE A 96 2.63 -13.43 -21.51
N MET A 97 2.55 -13.49 -20.18
CA MET A 97 1.75 -14.49 -19.50
C MET A 97 0.26 -14.24 -19.78
N ILE A 98 -0.44 -15.28 -20.23
CA ILE A 98 -1.90 -15.34 -20.31
C ILE A 98 -2.35 -16.46 -19.39
N ALA A 99 -3.32 -16.16 -18.55
CA ALA A 99 -3.91 -17.10 -17.63
C ALA A 99 -5.44 -17.09 -17.76
N GLU A 100 -6.05 -18.25 -17.52
CA GLU A 100 -7.47 -18.33 -17.21
C GLU A 100 -7.64 -17.96 -15.73
N VAL A 101 -8.61 -17.09 -15.47
CA VAL A 101 -8.87 -16.57 -14.13
C VAL A 101 -10.34 -16.71 -13.79
N GLU A 102 -10.62 -16.84 -12.51
CA GLU A 102 -11.95 -16.74 -11.92
C GLU A 102 -12.02 -15.41 -11.16
N GLU A 103 -12.97 -14.55 -11.51
CA GLU A 103 -13.28 -13.36 -10.71
C GLU A 103 -13.83 -13.78 -9.35
N LEU A 104 -13.38 -13.10 -8.30
CA LEU A 104 -13.82 -13.36 -6.94
C LEU A 104 -14.90 -12.36 -6.56
N ASP A 105 -16.04 -12.87 -6.14
CA ASP A 105 -17.09 -12.05 -5.55
C ASP A 105 -16.60 -11.43 -4.25
N GLU A 106 -17.02 -10.20 -4.01
CA GLU A 106 -16.77 -9.50 -2.75
C GLU A 106 -17.94 -9.67 -1.79
N ASP A 107 -17.65 -9.79 -0.50
CA ASP A 107 -18.65 -10.00 0.54
C ASP A 107 -19.43 -8.74 0.88
N ASP A 108 -20.72 -8.89 1.21
CA ASP A 108 -21.52 -7.79 1.74
C ASP A 108 -20.92 -7.25 3.05
N ASP A 109 -20.65 -5.95 3.08
CA ASP A 109 -19.98 -5.25 4.18
C ASP A 109 -20.90 -4.30 4.96
N ASP A 110 -22.22 -4.36 4.73
CA ASP A 110 -23.21 -3.42 5.29
C ASP A 110 -23.59 -3.68 6.76
N SER A 111 -23.08 -4.75 7.38
CA SER A 111 -23.41 -5.05 8.78
C SER A 111 -22.86 -4.00 9.77
N GLU A 112 -23.58 -3.78 10.86
CA GLU A 112 -23.14 -2.86 11.93
C GLU A 112 -21.81 -3.31 12.55
N GLU A 113 -21.59 -4.62 12.66
CA GLU A 113 -20.36 -5.21 13.19
C GLU A 113 -19.15 -4.85 12.32
N VAL A 114 -19.27 -5.03 11.00
CA VAL A 114 -18.21 -4.69 10.04
C VAL A 114 -17.95 -3.19 10.00
N THR A 115 -19.02 -2.39 10.07
CA THR A 115 -18.92 -0.93 10.16
C THR A 115 -18.20 -0.48 11.43
N SER A 116 -18.49 -1.09 12.58
CA SER A 116 -17.80 -0.80 13.84
C SER A 116 -16.32 -1.17 13.75
N LEU A 117 -16.01 -2.34 13.19
CA LEU A 117 -14.65 -2.81 13.02
C LEU A 117 -13.84 -1.88 12.10
N ALA A 118 -14.43 -1.40 11.02
CA ALA A 118 -13.82 -0.42 10.11
C ALA A 118 -13.44 0.88 10.83
N LYS A 119 -14.33 1.40 11.70
CA LYS A 119 -14.05 2.59 12.51
C LYS A 119 -12.87 2.37 13.45
N GLU A 120 -12.81 1.22 14.12
CA GLU A 120 -11.68 0.89 14.99
C GLU A 120 -10.34 0.83 14.22
N VAL A 121 -10.36 0.24 13.01
CA VAL A 121 -9.17 0.21 12.13
C VAL A 121 -8.77 1.62 11.70
N ALA A 122 -9.73 2.47 11.31
CA ALA A 122 -9.47 3.86 10.96
C ALA A 122 -8.84 4.64 12.12
N ASP A 123 -9.35 4.47 13.35
CA ASP A 123 -8.81 5.10 14.55
C ASP A 123 -7.38 4.65 14.86
N LEU A 124 -7.08 3.36 14.67
CA LEU A 124 -5.74 2.81 14.85
C LEU A 124 -4.75 3.32 13.79
N LEU A 125 -5.18 3.42 12.52
CA LEU A 125 -4.35 3.97 11.46
C LEU A 125 -4.05 5.46 11.71
N ARG A 126 -5.07 6.25 12.08
CA ARG A 126 -4.91 7.65 12.50
C ARG A 126 -3.90 7.80 13.64
N ALA A 127 -4.01 6.96 14.68
CA ALA A 127 -3.06 6.97 15.78
C ALA A 127 -1.64 6.62 15.31
N THR A 128 -1.51 5.65 14.41
CA THR A 128 -0.24 5.25 13.81
C THR A 128 0.42 6.40 13.05
N ILE A 129 -0.34 7.11 12.19
CA ILE A 129 0.14 8.28 11.44
C ILE A 129 0.64 9.36 12.40
N LYS A 130 -0.18 9.75 13.39
CA LYS A 130 0.17 10.78 14.36
C LYS A 130 1.41 10.42 15.19
N LEU A 131 1.55 9.16 15.59
CA LEU A 131 2.71 8.69 16.33
C LEU A 131 3.97 8.67 15.46
N ASN A 132 3.86 8.23 14.20
CA ASN A 132 4.98 8.23 13.26
C ASN A 132 5.52 9.65 13.04
N VAL A 133 4.63 10.61 12.77
CA VAL A 133 4.97 12.03 12.61
C VAL A 133 5.73 12.57 13.82
N LYS A 134 5.24 12.29 15.03
CA LYS A 134 5.90 12.71 16.29
C LYS A 134 7.25 12.02 16.49
N LEU A 135 7.36 10.72 16.23
CA LEU A 135 8.58 9.94 16.45
C LEU A 135 9.71 10.40 15.53
N ASN A 136 9.38 10.62 14.27
CA ASN A 136 10.32 10.96 13.20
C ASN A 136 10.50 12.48 13.02
N ASN A 137 9.79 13.30 13.79
CA ASN A 137 9.80 14.77 13.70
C ASN A 137 9.57 15.25 12.24
N VAL A 138 8.59 14.62 11.59
CA VAL A 138 8.18 14.94 10.22
C VAL A 138 7.17 16.08 10.29
N GLU A 139 7.26 17.06 9.41
CA GLU A 139 6.20 18.05 9.24
C GLU A 139 5.07 17.41 8.43
N ALA A 140 3.84 17.49 8.93
CA ALA A 140 2.65 16.97 8.26
C ALA A 140 1.52 17.99 8.32
N SER A 141 0.79 18.15 7.22
CA SER A 141 -0.44 18.96 7.20
C SER A 141 -1.59 18.24 7.91
N ASP A 142 -2.66 18.98 8.24
CA ASP A 142 -3.86 18.39 8.84
C ASP A 142 -4.46 17.31 7.93
N ASP A 143 -4.49 17.53 6.61
CA ASP A 143 -4.97 16.54 5.63
C ASP A 143 -4.12 15.25 5.61
N GLN A 144 -2.82 15.34 5.89
CA GLN A 144 -1.95 14.16 5.99
C GLN A 144 -2.16 13.41 7.31
N LEU A 145 -2.56 14.11 8.38
CA LEU A 145 -2.84 13.53 9.69
C LEU A 145 -4.26 12.96 9.79
N GLU A 146 -5.19 13.52 9.03
CA GLU A 146 -6.61 13.15 8.95
C GLU A 146 -7.06 13.04 7.48
N PRO A 147 -6.60 12.03 6.73
CA PRO A 147 -7.10 11.79 5.37
C PRO A 147 -8.62 11.61 5.34
N GLU A 148 -9.28 12.15 4.31
CA GLU A 148 -10.74 12.09 4.15
C GLU A 148 -11.26 10.63 4.07
N GLU A 149 -10.43 9.73 3.55
CA GLU A 149 -10.73 8.31 3.41
C GLU A 149 -11.00 7.62 4.75
N LEU A 150 -10.41 8.11 5.85
CA LEU A 150 -10.65 7.57 7.19
C LEU A 150 -12.12 7.74 7.66
N ALA A 151 -12.85 8.70 7.07
CA ALA A 151 -14.23 8.99 7.44
C ALA A 151 -15.24 8.69 6.32
N GLY A 152 -14.80 8.69 5.06
CA GLY A 152 -15.68 8.64 3.89
C GLY A 152 -15.82 7.28 3.21
N LEU A 153 -14.95 6.31 3.50
CA LEU A 153 -14.96 5.01 2.82
C LEU A 153 -15.90 4.00 3.50
N ARG A 154 -16.51 3.14 2.67
CA ARG A 154 -17.20 1.94 3.15
C ARG A 154 -16.19 0.93 3.69
N PRO A 155 -16.57 0.02 4.60
CA PRO A 155 -15.65 -0.91 5.24
C PRO A 155 -14.71 -1.67 4.29
N ARG A 156 -15.24 -2.18 3.17
CA ARG A 156 -14.45 -2.90 2.16
C ARG A 156 -13.41 -1.99 1.52
N ASP A 157 -13.85 -0.82 1.05
CA ASP A 157 -12.99 0.15 0.38
C ASP A 157 -11.90 0.67 1.34
N LEU A 158 -12.26 0.91 2.61
CA LEU A 158 -11.34 1.27 3.67
C LEU A 158 -10.27 0.20 3.88
N SER A 159 -10.64 -1.08 3.94
CA SER A 159 -9.67 -2.17 4.15
C SER A 159 -8.60 -2.20 3.05
N TYR A 160 -8.97 -2.06 1.78
CA TYR A 160 -7.98 -2.00 0.70
C TYR A 160 -7.11 -0.74 0.75
N TRP A 161 -7.71 0.39 1.14
CA TRP A 161 -6.97 1.64 1.29
C TRP A 161 -5.97 1.55 2.45
N VAL A 162 -6.36 1.02 3.61
CA VAL A 162 -5.47 0.74 4.75
C VAL A 162 -4.34 -0.20 4.33
N ALA A 163 -4.65 -1.27 3.59
CA ALA A 163 -3.65 -2.21 3.10
C ALA A 163 -2.57 -1.54 2.22
N SER A 164 -2.87 -0.41 1.57
CA SER A 164 -1.92 0.36 0.76
C SER A 164 -0.77 0.97 1.57
N PHE A 165 -0.98 1.24 2.87
CA PHE A 165 0.04 1.77 3.78
C PHE A 165 1.15 0.76 4.09
N PHE A 166 0.91 -0.54 3.90
CA PHE A 166 1.93 -1.58 4.09
C PHE A 166 2.83 -1.77 2.85
N GLY A 167 3.07 -0.70 2.10
CA GLY A 167 3.81 -0.70 0.84
C GLY A 167 5.21 -1.30 0.93
N ASP A 168 5.86 -1.23 2.09
CA ASP A 168 7.20 -1.79 2.29
C ASP A 168 7.19 -3.30 2.57
N ILE A 169 6.03 -3.88 2.88
CA ILE A 169 5.87 -5.29 3.25
C ILE A 169 4.92 -5.96 2.24
N LYS A 170 5.41 -6.20 1.02
CA LYS A 170 4.60 -6.75 -0.09
C LYS A 170 3.94 -8.09 0.22
N VAL A 171 4.61 -8.94 0.98
CA VAL A 171 4.06 -10.22 1.43
C VAL A 171 2.84 -10.01 2.34
N LEU A 172 2.86 -8.97 3.18
CA LEU A 172 1.71 -8.62 4.00
C LEU A 172 0.56 -8.09 3.13
N GLN A 173 0.83 -7.19 2.18
CA GLN A 173 -0.19 -6.70 1.24
C GLN A 173 -0.85 -7.87 0.48
N GLN A 174 -0.05 -8.83 0.01
CA GLN A 174 -0.58 -10.03 -0.63
C GLN A 174 -1.45 -10.85 0.33
N SER A 175 -1.03 -11.04 1.57
CA SER A 175 -1.83 -11.80 2.54
C SER A 175 -3.19 -11.13 2.84
N LEU A 176 -3.25 -9.79 2.86
CA LEU A 176 -4.50 -9.05 3.04
C LEU A 176 -5.40 -9.13 1.80
N LEU A 177 -4.81 -9.09 0.60
CA LEU A 177 -5.52 -9.28 -0.67
C LEU A 177 -6.18 -10.68 -0.75
N GLU A 178 -5.52 -11.68 -0.17
CA GLU A 178 -5.96 -13.08 -0.13
C GLU A 178 -7.03 -13.37 0.93
N GLU A 179 -7.34 -12.43 1.83
CA GLU A 179 -8.44 -12.62 2.78
C GLU A 179 -9.80 -12.64 2.06
N ASP A 180 -10.59 -13.69 2.31
CA ASP A 180 -11.85 -13.93 1.59
C ASP A 180 -12.92 -12.87 1.89
N THR A 181 -12.90 -12.28 3.10
CA THR A 181 -13.95 -11.37 3.58
C THR A 181 -13.36 -10.07 4.11
N THR A 182 -14.15 -9.01 4.00
CA THR A 182 -13.86 -7.68 4.54
C THR A 182 -13.61 -7.75 6.04
N THR A 183 -14.42 -8.52 6.78
CA THR A 183 -14.23 -8.72 8.23
C THR A 183 -12.87 -9.32 8.58
N LYS A 184 -12.44 -10.37 7.86
CA LYS A 184 -11.14 -11.02 8.11
C LYS A 184 -10.00 -10.03 7.84
N ARG A 185 -10.09 -9.30 6.73
CA ARG A 185 -9.07 -8.31 6.35
C ARG A 185 -8.95 -7.20 7.40
N LEU A 186 -10.06 -6.58 7.78
CA LEU A 186 -10.09 -5.54 8.82
C LEU A 186 -9.62 -6.07 10.19
N THR A 187 -9.97 -7.31 10.55
CA THR A 187 -9.50 -7.92 11.80
C THR A 187 -7.99 -8.05 11.82
N ARG A 188 -7.40 -8.51 10.71
CA ARG A 188 -5.96 -8.63 10.57
C ARG A 188 -5.25 -7.28 10.58
N GLU A 189 -5.82 -6.29 9.91
CA GLU A 189 -5.32 -4.91 9.94
C GLU A 189 -5.37 -4.33 11.35
N LYS A 190 -6.47 -4.56 12.09
CA LYS A 190 -6.62 -4.14 13.49
C LYS A 190 -5.52 -4.70 14.36
N GLU A 191 -5.21 -6.00 14.26
CA GLU A 191 -4.15 -6.64 15.03
C GLU A 191 -2.79 -5.97 14.76
N ILE A 192 -2.44 -5.81 13.47
CA ILE A 192 -1.17 -5.22 13.03
C ILE A 192 -1.05 -3.76 13.50
N LEU A 193 -2.09 -2.96 13.30
CA LEU A 193 -2.08 -1.55 13.68
C LEU A 193 -2.09 -1.36 15.20
N SER A 194 -2.84 -2.18 15.94
CA SER A 194 -2.80 -2.20 17.41
C SER A 194 -1.39 -2.41 17.93
N ASP A 195 -0.68 -3.41 17.39
CA ASP A 195 0.68 -3.70 17.82
C ASP A 195 1.67 -2.62 17.39
N THR A 196 1.47 -2.02 16.21
CA THR A 196 2.24 -0.87 15.75
C THR A 196 2.06 0.34 16.67
N VAL A 197 0.82 0.66 17.06
CA VAL A 197 0.52 1.75 18.01
C VAL A 197 1.17 1.51 19.36
N LYS A 198 1.10 0.28 19.90
CA LYS A 198 1.77 -0.08 21.16
C LYS A 198 3.28 0.11 21.04
N HIS A 199 3.89 -0.36 19.96
CA HIS A 199 5.32 -0.23 19.72
C HIS A 199 5.74 1.24 19.64
N TYR A 200 5.08 2.04 18.80
CA TYR A 200 5.39 3.46 18.64
C TYR A 200 5.19 4.26 19.93
N SER A 201 4.13 3.96 20.68
CA SER A 201 3.88 4.60 21.98
C SER A 201 5.00 4.31 22.98
N ALA A 202 5.46 3.05 23.04
CA ALA A 202 6.55 2.65 23.92
C ALA A 202 7.88 3.33 23.53
N VAL A 203 8.22 3.35 22.24
CA VAL A 203 9.43 4.03 21.74
C VAL A 203 9.40 5.53 22.06
N LEU A 204 8.25 6.18 21.87
CA LEU A 204 8.10 7.61 22.14
C LEU A 204 8.25 7.91 23.65
N ALA A 205 7.66 7.07 24.50
CA ALA A 205 7.78 7.21 25.96
C ALA A 205 9.25 7.12 26.40
N LEU A 206 10.01 6.12 25.90
CA LEU A 206 11.43 5.98 26.20
C LEU A 206 12.25 7.21 25.78
N LYS A 207 12.05 7.70 24.54
CA LYS A 207 12.73 8.89 24.02
C LYS A 207 12.43 10.13 24.87
N SER A 208 11.19 10.28 25.35
CA SER A 208 10.80 11.40 26.22
C SER A 208 11.48 11.35 27.59
N LEU A 209 11.64 10.16 28.17
CA LEU A 209 12.32 9.97 29.46
C LEU A 209 13.83 10.26 29.34
N GLU A 210 14.46 9.83 28.25
CA GLU A 210 15.87 10.13 27.98
C GLU A 210 16.11 11.64 27.89
N LEU A 211 15.28 12.36 27.13
CA LEU A 211 15.34 13.82 27.01
C LEU A 211 15.14 14.53 28.36
N SER A 212 14.16 14.09 29.16
CA SER A 212 13.92 14.62 30.51
C SER A 212 15.11 14.40 31.46
N SER A 213 15.77 13.25 31.35
CA SER A 213 16.94 12.92 32.17
C SER A 213 18.19 13.72 31.78
N ALA A 214 18.35 14.03 30.49
CA ALA A 214 19.43 14.88 29.99
C ALA A 214 19.25 16.34 30.46
N ALA A 215 18.05 16.90 30.33
CA ALA A 215 17.73 18.25 30.79
C ALA A 215 17.94 18.43 32.32
N SER A 216 17.66 17.38 33.11
CA SER A 216 17.86 17.41 34.56
C SER A 216 19.33 17.39 34.98
N LYS A 217 20.23 16.83 34.17
CA LYS A 217 21.68 16.83 34.43
C LYS A 217 22.33 18.18 34.10
N GLU A 218 21.86 18.90 33.08
CA GLU A 218 22.39 20.23 32.73
C GLU A 218 21.92 21.33 33.72
N GLY A 219 20.73 21.21 34.30
CA GLY A 219 20.23 22.17 35.31
C GLY A 219 20.89 22.08 36.69
N GLY A 220 21.65 21.01 36.98
CA GLY A 220 22.29 20.77 38.28
C GLY A 220 23.67 21.40 38.46
N ALA A 221 24.30 21.91 37.40
CA ALA A 221 25.68 22.41 37.43
C ALA A 221 25.83 23.91 37.75
N GLY A 222 24.73 24.62 38.06
CA GLY A 222 24.70 26.08 38.19
C GLY A 222 24.22 26.60 39.54
N LYS A 223 24.73 26.12 40.68
CA LYS A 223 24.58 26.80 41.98
C LYS A 223 25.63 26.39 43.02
N GLY A 224 26.76 27.09 43.00
CA GLY A 224 27.78 27.14 44.05
C GLY A 224 28.94 27.98 43.50
N ASP A 225 29.46 29.01 44.13
CA ASP A 225 29.26 29.57 45.45
C ASP A 225 29.75 31.03 45.33
N ALA A 226 28.97 32.00 45.80
CA ALA A 226 29.38 33.41 45.80
C ALA A 226 28.87 34.08 47.08
N ALA A 227 29.31 33.56 48.22
CA ALA A 227 29.55 34.36 49.42
C ALA A 227 31.01 34.80 49.33
N GLY A 228 31.37 36.09 49.26
CA GLY A 228 30.91 37.13 50.16
C GLY A 228 31.74 37.06 51.43
N ASP A 229 32.98 37.54 51.39
CA ASP A 229 33.68 37.89 52.62
C ASP A 229 34.39 39.24 52.48
N LYS A 230 34.22 40.04 53.54
CA LYS A 230 34.48 41.47 53.64
C LYS A 230 35.16 41.66 54.99
N LYS A 231 36.48 41.88 55.00
CA LYS A 231 37.37 42.43 56.06
C LYS A 231 38.81 42.15 55.61
N ASP A 232 39.80 43.03 55.69
CA ASP A 232 40.00 44.32 56.35
C ASP A 232 40.74 45.27 55.39
#